data_AF-A0AA35RKF2-F1
#
_entry.id   AF-A0AA35RKF2-F1
#
_cell.length_a   1.000
_cell.length_b   1.000
_cell.length_c   1.000
_cell.angle_alpha   90.00
_cell.angle_beta   90.00
_cell.angle_gamma   90.00
#
_symmetry.space_group_name_H-M   'P 1'
#
loop_
_entity.id
_entity.type
_entity.pdbx_description
1 polymer ?
#
loop_
_entity_poly.entity_id
_entity_poly.type
_entity_poly.pdbx_seq_one_letter_code
_entity_poly.pdbx_strand_id
1 'polypeptide(L)' 'MITSPGTLEDMTRPQHPMYVTTSNAYGQMKPSVQSVPTSFHGRVQKFSEHLSHSGMYRNHSLNTARDHTRV' A
#
# COMPACT_ATOMS: atom_id res chain seq x y z
N MET A 1 -5.65 -10.56 7.26
CA MET A 1 -6.91 -10.51 8.03
C MET A 1 -6.74 -9.45 9.09
N ILE A 2 -7.29 -8.26 8.84
CA ILE A 2 -7.25 -7.11 9.75
C ILE A 2 -8.68 -6.81 10.20
N THR A 3 -9.27 -7.76 10.93
CA THR A 3 -10.50 -7.53 11.69
C THR A 3 -10.44 -8.41 12.93
N SER A 4 -9.45 -8.16 13.78
CA SER A 4 -9.59 -8.50 15.19
C SER A 4 -10.22 -7.29 15.88
N PRO A 5 -11.37 -7.42 16.56
CA PRO A 5 -12.14 -6.29 17.10
C PRO A 5 -11.51 -5.68 18.38
N GLY A 6 -10.21 -5.90 18.61
CA GLY A 6 -9.56 -5.66 19.90
C GLY A 6 -8.62 -4.46 20.01
N THR A 7 -8.39 -3.66 18.96
CA THR A 7 -7.45 -2.52 19.03
C THR A 7 -7.94 -1.27 18.29
N LEU A 8 -9.24 -0.97 18.36
CA LEU A 8 -9.76 0.37 18.05
C LEU A 8 -9.66 1.21 19.32
N GLU A 9 -8.43 1.54 19.71
CA GLU A 9 -8.19 2.62 20.67
C GLU A 9 -8.86 3.89 20.13
N ASP A 10 -9.51 4.67 21.00
CA ASP A 10 -10.20 5.90 20.60
C ASP A 10 -9.17 6.92 20.11
N MET A 11 -8.96 6.98 18.78
CA MET A 11 -7.96 7.85 18.17
C MET A 11 -8.36 9.33 18.16
N THR A 12 -9.47 9.70 18.81
CA THR A 12 -9.88 11.09 18.90
C THR A 12 -8.98 11.85 19.86
N ARG A 13 -8.22 12.80 19.33
CA ARG A 13 -7.47 13.75 20.16
C ARG A 13 -8.46 14.67 20.88
N PRO A 14 -8.40 14.79 22.22
CA PRO A 14 -9.28 15.71 22.94
C PRO A 14 -8.94 17.14 22.53
N GLN A 15 -9.91 17.85 21.95
CA GLN A 15 -9.77 19.24 21.51
C GLN A 15 -10.70 20.13 22.33
N HIS A 16 -10.20 21.30 22.72
CA HIS A 16 -11.01 22.28 23.42
C HIS A 16 -12.11 22.84 22.50
N PRO A 17 -13.39 22.90 22.93
CA PRO A 17 -14.52 23.30 22.07
C PRO A 17 -14.39 24.70 21.45
N MET A 18 -13.73 25.65 22.12
CA MET A 18 -13.51 27.00 21.58
C MET A 18 -12.35 27.09 20.57
N TYR A 19 -11.53 26.04 20.45
CA TYR A 19 -10.33 26.05 19.60
C TYR A 19 -10.41 24.92 18.56
N VAL A 20 -11.55 24.82 17.86
CA VAL A 20 -11.75 23.83 16.80
C VAL A 20 -11.44 24.46 15.44
N THR A 21 -10.55 23.82 14.67
CA THR A 21 -10.24 24.20 13.28
C THR A 21 -10.92 23.26 12.30
N THR A 22 -10.97 23.65 11.02
CA THR A 22 -11.54 22.81 9.94
C THR A 22 -10.78 21.50 9.76
N SER A 23 -9.46 21.51 9.96
CA SER A 23 -8.62 20.30 9.89
C SER A 23 -8.97 19.26 10.96
N ASN A 24 -9.54 19.67 12.10
CA ASN A 24 -9.96 18.75 13.16
C ASN A 24 -11.16 17.88 12.77
N ALA A 25 -11.90 18.24 11.70
CA ALA A 25 -13.01 17.42 11.20
C ALA A 25 -12.52 16.07 10.63
N TYR A 26 -11.29 16.02 10.10
CA TYR A 26 -10.73 14.78 9.60
C TYR A 26 -10.35 13.83 10.75
N GLY A 27 -10.85 12.60 10.71
CA GLY A 27 -10.60 11.59 11.75
C GLY A 27 -11.39 11.76 13.05
N GLN A 28 -12.30 12.74 13.13
CA GLN A 28 -13.17 12.94 14.30
C GLN A 28 -14.24 11.85 14.43
N MET A 29 -14.74 11.34 13.30
CA MET A 29 -15.81 10.34 13.28
C MET A 29 -15.22 8.93 13.33
N LYS A 30 -15.80 8.08 14.18
CA LYS A 30 -15.43 6.66 14.24
C LYS A 30 -15.89 5.94 12.97
N PRO A 31 -15.11 4.97 12.47
CA PRO A 31 -15.54 4.16 11.33
C PRO A 31 -16.81 3.38 11.67
N SER A 32 -17.74 3.33 10.72
CA SER A 32 -19.01 2.59 10.84
C SER A 32 -19.05 1.42 9.86
N VAL A 33 -19.78 0.36 10.20
CA VAL A 33 -20.03 -0.80 9.32
C VAL A 33 -20.61 -0.41 7.96
N GLN A 34 -21.34 0.71 7.89
CA GLN A 34 -21.92 1.23 6.66
C GLN A 34 -20.89 1.94 5.76
N SER A 35 -19.76 2.36 6.34
CA SER A 35 -18.70 3.08 5.62
C SER A 35 -17.61 2.16 5.06
N VAL A 36 -17.58 0.90 5.50
CA VAL A 36 -16.58 -0.09 5.08
C VAL A 36 -17.12 -0.99 3.96
N PRO A 37 -16.27 -1.43 3.02
CA PRO A 37 -16.68 -2.37 1.98
C PRO A 37 -16.95 -3.76 2.55
N THR A 38 -17.92 -4.48 1.98
CA THR A 38 -18.24 -5.87 2.37
C THR A 38 -17.09 -6.85 2.06
N SER A 39 -16.31 -6.57 1.01
CA SER A 39 -15.15 -7.37 0.63
C SER A 39 -14.04 -6.48 0.08
N PHE A 40 -12.80 -6.73 0.48
CA PHE A 40 -11.62 -6.02 -0.02
C PHE A 40 -10.68 -6.99 -0.73
N HIS A 41 -10.45 -6.77 -2.03
CA HIS A 41 -9.56 -7.58 -2.85
C HIS A 41 -8.22 -6.84 -3.05
N GLY A 42 -7.45 -6.75 -1.97
CA GLY A 42 -6.12 -6.12 -2.01
C GLY A 42 -5.18 -6.87 -2.97
N ARG A 43 -4.40 -6.13 -3.76
CA ARG A 43 -3.39 -6.73 -4.65
C ARG A 43 -2.28 -7.34 -3.82
N VAL A 44 -2.04 -8.63 -3.99
CA VAL A 44 -0.93 -9.35 -3.36
C VAL A 44 0.30 -9.28 -4.27
N GLN A 45 1.40 -8.73 -3.76
CA GLN A 45 2.65 -8.54 -4.52
C GLN A 45 3.73 -9.59 -4.22
N LYS A 46 3.41 -10.67 -3.49
CA LYS A 46 4.36 -11.72 -3.05
C LYS A 46 5.28 -12.24 -4.16
N PHE A 47 4.77 -12.39 -5.38
CA PHE A 47 5.57 -12.84 -6.52
C PHE A 47 6.69 -11.84 -6.88
N SER A 48 6.36 -10.54 -6.93
CA SER A 48 7.28 -9.47 -7.36
C SER A 48 8.04 -8.81 -6.21
N GLU A 49 7.72 -9.13 -4.94
CA GLU A 49 8.36 -8.56 -3.75
C GLU A 49 9.86 -8.85 -3.70
N HIS A 50 10.29 -10.05 -4.12
CA HIS A 50 11.72 -10.35 -4.19
C HIS A 50 12.43 -9.47 -5.26
N LEU A 51 11.74 -9.12 -6.34
CA LEU A 51 12.29 -8.34 -7.44
C LEU A 51 12.47 -6.86 -7.05
N SER A 52 11.65 -6.31 -6.14
CA SER A 52 11.82 -4.93 -5.69
C SER A 52 13.14 -4.70 -4.96
N HIS A 53 13.73 -5.75 -4.36
CA HIS A 53 15.03 -5.69 -3.70
C HIS A 53 16.20 -5.74 -4.69
N SER A 54 15.98 -6.28 -5.90
CA SER A 54 17.02 -6.57 -6.89
C SER A 54 17.50 -5.35 -7.70
N GLY A 55 16.84 -4.20 -7.58
CA GLY A 55 17.18 -3.00 -8.37
C GLY A 55 16.99 -3.18 -9.88
N MET A 56 17.59 -2.28 -10.68
CA MET A 56 17.48 -2.34 -12.14
C MET A 56 18.35 -3.47 -12.71
N TYR A 57 17.75 -4.32 -13.56
CA TYR A 57 18.48 -5.36 -14.28
C TYR A 57 19.60 -4.77 -15.15
N ARG A 58 20.75 -5.45 -15.18
CA ARG A 58 21.88 -5.14 -16.05
C ARG A 58 22.28 -6.39 -16.82
N ASN A 59 22.44 -6.25 -18.13
CA ASN A 59 22.99 -7.31 -18.95
C ASN A 59 24.52 -7.33 -18.78
N HIS A 60 25.05 -8.47 -18.34
CA HIS A 60 26.49 -8.71 -18.20
C HIS A 60 26.98 -9.86 -19.12
N SER A 61 26.18 -10.24 -20.12
CA SER A 61 26.52 -11.32 -21.06
C SER A 61 27.33 -10.80 -22.25
N LEU A 62 28.17 -11.66 -22.83
CA LEU A 62 28.84 -11.41 -24.10
C LEU A 62 27.91 -11.76 -25.27
N ASN A 63 27.93 -10.96 -26.34
CA ASN A 63 27.28 -11.34 -27.60
C ASN A 63 28.06 -12.49 -28.26
N THR A 64 27.51 -13.69 -28.21
CA THR A 64 28.09 -14.90 -28.81
C THR A 64 27.37 -15.35 -30.09
N ALA A 65 26.38 -14.57 -30.55
CA ALA A 65 25.72 -14.83 -31.80
C ALA A 65 26.75 -14.82 -32.94
N ARG A 66 26.71 -15.85 -33.79
CA ARG A 66 27.53 -15.88 -35.01
C ARG A 66 26.87 -14.96 -36.03
N ASP A 67 27.66 -14.09 -36.66
CA ASP A 67 27.17 -13.32 -37.79
C ASP A 67 26.77 -14.28 -38.92
N HIS A 68 25.49 -14.25 -39.26
CA HIS A 68 24.95 -14.97 -40.41
C HIS A 68 24.87 -14.01 -41.57
N THR A 69 25.81 -14.09 -42.49
CA THR A 69 25.67 -13.43 -43.79
C THR A 69 24.63 -14.18 -44.61
N ARG A 70 23.63 -13.45 -45.12
CA ARG A 70 22.65 -14.00 -46.06
C ARG A 70 23.29 -13.92 -47.45
N VAL A 71 24.02 -14.97 -47.83
CA VAL A 71 24.56 -15.16 -49.19
C VAL A 71 23.64 -16.10 -49.95
#